data_AF-A0A356FRT2-F1
#
_entry.id   AF-A0A356FRT2-F1
#
_cell.length_a   1.000
_cell.length_b   1.000
_cell.length_c   1.000
_cell.angle_alpha   90.00
_cell.angle_beta   90.00
_cell.angle_gamma   90.00
#
_symmetry.space_group_name_H-M   'P 1'
#
loop_
_entity.id
_entity.type
_entity.pdbx_description
1 polymer ?
#
loop_
_entity_poly.entity_id
_entity_poly.type
_entity_poly.pdbx_seq_one_letter_code
_entity_poly.pdbx_strand_id
1 'polypeptide(L)' 'MNFVLFFRATLLHSFRSRQRRKQFQVESIERSEQALHTCFLCGATDKSHPNLDFRYRSVEGEHVCVCSACRDKQP' A
#
# COMPACT_ATOMS: atom_id res chain seq x y z
N MET A 1 -34.81 8.13 33.44
CA MET A 1 -34.24 7.21 32.42
C MET A 1 -34.57 7.73 31.03
N ASN A 2 -33.75 8.61 30.45
CA ASN A 2 -34.01 9.23 29.13
C ASN A 2 -32.76 9.25 28.21
N PHE A 3 -31.62 8.76 28.72
CA PHE A 3 -30.33 8.80 28.03
C PHE A 3 -30.38 8.04 26.69
N VAL A 4 -30.96 6.84 26.68
CA VAL A 4 -31.05 6.04 25.45
C VAL A 4 -31.88 6.73 24.36
N LEU A 5 -32.96 7.44 24.73
CA LEU A 5 -33.80 8.11 23.75
C LEU A 5 -33.10 9.30 23.10
N PHE A 6 -32.32 10.08 23.86
CA PHE A 6 -31.60 11.23 23.32
C PHE A 6 -30.31 10.85 22.58
N PHE A 7 -29.60 9.82 23.04
CA PHE A 7 -28.29 9.45 22.48
C PHE A 7 -28.35 8.33 21.42
N ARG A 8 -29.50 7.67 21.19
CA ARG A 8 -29.63 6.61 20.17
C ARG A 8 -29.19 7.06 18.77
N ALA A 9 -29.55 8.29 18.37
CA ALA A 9 -29.21 8.82 17.05
C ALA A 9 -27.70 9.02 16.91
N THR A 10 -27.07 9.58 17.94
CA THR A 10 -25.62 9.79 18.02
C THR A 10 -24.87 8.46 18.01
N LEU A 11 -25.36 7.45 18.74
CA LEU A 11 -24.80 6.11 18.75
C LEU A 11 -24.87 5.49 17.35
N LEU A 12 -26.04 5.48 16.71
CA LEU A 12 -26.20 4.97 15.34
C LEU A 12 -25.29 5.67 14.33
N HIS A 13 -25.17 7.00 14.43
CA HIS A 13 -24.27 7.76 13.56
C HIS A 13 -22.80 7.38 13.80
N SER A 14 -22.39 7.20 15.07
CA SER A 14 -21.04 6.79 15.44
C SER A 14 -20.70 5.38 14.93
N PHE A 15 -21.65 4.44 15.00
CA PHE A 15 -21.50 3.08 14.46
C PHE A 15 -21.35 3.10 12.93
N ARG A 16 -22.20 3.84 12.22
CA ARG A 16 -22.11 3.97 10.75
C ARG A 16 -20.80 4.63 10.32
N SER A 17 -20.36 5.67 11.03
CA SER A 17 -19.07 6.32 10.78
C SER A 17 -17.89 5.36 11.02
N ARG A 18 -17.93 4.57 12.10
CA ARG A 18 -16.95 3.51 12.38
C ARG A 18 -16.90 2.46 11.28
N GLN A 19 -18.05 2.02 10.77
CA GLN A 19 -18.12 1.03 9.71
C GLN A 19 -17.45 1.53 8.42
N ARG A 20 -17.74 2.76 8.00
CA ARG A 20 -17.07 3.37 6.84
C ARG A 20 -15.56 3.48 7.06
N ARG A 21 -15.12 3.93 8.24
CA ARG A 21 -13.69 4.01 8.56
C ARG A 21 -12.99 2.65 8.50
N LYS A 22 -13.64 1.57 8.94
CA LYS A 22 -13.08 0.22 8.84
C LYS A 22 -12.87 -0.21 7.39
N GLN A 23 -13.82 0.09 6.49
CA GLN A 23 -13.68 -0.22 5.07
C GLN A 23 -12.47 0.52 4.45
N PHE A 24 -12.34 1.82 4.72
CA PHE A 24 -11.18 2.59 4.26
C PHE A 24 -9.85 2.11 4.87
N GLN A 25 -9.85 1.67 6.13
CA GLN A 25 -8.65 1.11 6.76
C GLN A 25 -8.20 -0.18 6.08
N VAL A 26 -9.13 -1.10 5.78
CA VAL A 26 -8.80 -2.34 5.05
C VAL A 26 -8.23 -2.02 3.67
N GLU A 27 -8.88 -1.15 2.90
CA GLU A 27 -8.38 -0.74 1.57
C GLU A 27 -7.01 -0.05 1.66
N SER A 28 -6.77 0.77 2.68
CA SER A 28 -5.47 1.43 2.89
C SER A 28 -4.37 0.44 3.25
N ILE A 29 -4.68 -0.61 4.01
CA ILE A 29 -3.74 -1.67 4.36
C ILE A 29 -3.41 -2.48 3.11
N GLU A 30 -4.42 -2.91 2.35
CA GLU A 30 -4.23 -3.65 1.09
C GLU A 30 -3.40 -2.83 0.07
N ARG A 31 -3.67 -1.53 -0.07
CA ARG A 31 -2.87 -0.65 -0.93
C ARG A 31 -1.45 -0.47 -0.41
N SER A 32 -1.27 -0.36 0.90
CA SER A 32 0.06 -0.32 1.50
C SER A 32 0.80 -1.66 1.37
N GLU A 33 0.07 -2.77 1.17
CA GLU A 33 0.59 -4.11 0.94
C GLU A 33 1.04 -4.37 -0.50
N GLN A 34 0.57 -3.56 -1.46
CA GLN A 34 1.07 -3.58 -2.82
C GLN A 34 2.49 -3.00 -2.87
N ALA A 35 3.40 -3.73 -3.52
CA ALA A 35 4.76 -3.26 -3.75
C ALA A 35 4.75 -2.12 -4.80
N LEU A 36 5.17 -0.92 -4.39
CA LEU A 36 5.28 0.24 -5.29
C LEU A 36 6.35 0.00 -6.38
N HIS A 37 7.42 -0.68 -6.02
CA HIS A 37 8.53 -1.01 -6.90
C HIS A 37 8.73 -2.52 -6.93
N THR A 38 8.73 -3.08 -8.14
CA THR A 38 9.01 -4.50 -8.41
C THR A 38 10.08 -4.56 -9.49
N CYS A 39 11.20 -5.21 -9.20
CA CYS A 39 12.30 -5.35 -10.13
C CYS A 39 11.95 -6.32 -11.26
N PHE A 40 12.06 -5.88 -12.51
CA PHE A 40 11.77 -6.67 -13.71
C PHE A 40 12.64 -7.93 -13.85
N LEU A 41 13.90 -7.88 -13.39
CA LEU A 41 14.86 -8.97 -13.56
C LEU A 41 14.76 -10.10 -12.52
N CYS A 42 14.40 -9.80 -11.27
CA CYS A 42 14.43 -10.77 -10.17
C CYS A 42 13.14 -10.83 -9.35
N GLY A 43 12.18 -9.94 -9.61
CA GLY A 43 10.94 -9.87 -8.85
C GLY A 43 11.10 -9.32 -7.43
N ALA A 44 12.28 -8.84 -7.04
CA ALA A 44 12.47 -8.21 -5.73
C ALA A 44 11.56 -6.97 -5.62
N THR A 45 10.99 -6.80 -4.44
CA THR A 45 10.06 -5.70 -4.12
C THR A 45 10.61 -4.86 -2.98
N ASP A 46 10.21 -3.60 -2.91
CA ASP A 46 10.57 -2.69 -1.80
C ASP A 46 10.24 -3.30 -0.42
N LYS A 47 9.15 -4.07 -0.33
CA LYS A 47 8.76 -4.81 0.88
C LYS A 47 9.67 -5.96 1.27
N SER A 48 10.12 -6.74 0.28
CA SER A 48 10.97 -7.90 0.55
C SER A 48 12.42 -7.48 0.81
N HIS A 49 12.85 -6.36 0.22
CA HIS A 49 14.22 -5.89 0.28
C HIS A 49 14.27 -4.36 0.47
N PRO A 50 13.95 -3.85 1.67
CA PRO A 50 13.87 -2.40 1.94
C PRO A 50 15.23 -1.69 1.85
N ASN A 51 16.33 -2.44 1.84
CA ASN A 51 17.70 -1.91 1.72
C ASN A 51 18.16 -1.81 0.26
N LEU A 52 17.38 -2.28 -0.72
CA LEU A 52 17.74 -2.19 -2.13
C LEU A 52 17.18 -0.91 -2.73
N ASP A 53 18.01 -0.18 -3.46
CA ASP A 53 17.55 0.94 -4.27
C ASP A 53 16.85 0.41 -5.53
N PHE A 54 15.63 0.86 -5.79
CA PHE A 54 14.91 0.59 -7.03
C PHE A 54 15.06 1.79 -7.98
N ARG A 55 15.60 1.56 -9.18
CA ARG A 55 15.77 2.60 -10.21
C ARG A 55 15.12 2.21 -11.52
N TYR A 56 14.59 3.20 -12.23
CA TYR A 56 14.06 2.99 -13.58
C TYR A 56 15.19 3.02 -14.60
N ARG A 57 15.19 2.04 -15.50
CA ARG A 57 16.09 1.97 -16.66
C ARG A 57 15.23 1.98 -17.93
N SER A 58 15.66 2.72 -18.95
CA SER A 58 15.08 2.60 -20.28
C SER A 58 15.74 1.44 -21.01
N VAL A 59 14.96 0.43 -21.37
CA VAL A 59 15.39 -0.70 -22.20
C VAL A 59 14.47 -0.73 -23.40
N GLU A 60 15.03 -0.57 -24.61
CA GLU A 60 14.29 -0.61 -25.88
C GLU A 60 13.09 0.36 -25.96
N GLY A 61 13.13 1.46 -25.22
CA GLY A 61 12.06 2.47 -25.18
C GLY A 61 11.03 2.27 -24.06
N GLU A 62 11.12 1.18 -23.29
CA GLU A 62 10.29 0.96 -22.11
C GLU A 62 11.03 1.27 -20.80
N HIS A 63 10.33 1.89 -19.86
CA HIS A 63 10.84 2.19 -18.52
C HIS A 63 10.56 1.01 -17.58
N VAL A 64 11.57 0.18 -17.36
CA VAL A 64 11.50 -0.95 -16.42
C VAL A 64 12.15 -0.59 -15.08
N CYS A 65 11.55 -1.05 -13.99
CA CYS A 65 12.12 -0.90 -12.65
C CYS A 65 13.15 -2.01 -12.41
N VAL A 66 14.35 -1.64 -11.94
CA VAL A 66 15.46 -2.57 -11.68
C VAL A 66 16.07 -2.25 -10.30
N CYS A 67 16.33 -3.27 -9.49
CA CYS A 67 17.00 -3.09 -8.20
C CYS A 67 18.53 -2.91 -8.36
N SER A 68 19.16 -2.27 -7.38
CA SER A 68 20.62 -2.03 -7.35
C SER A 68 21.43 -3.32 -7.52
N ALA A 69 21.04 -4.39 -6.84
CA ALA A 69 21.71 -5.68 -6.95
C ALA A 69 21.69 -6.27 -8.37
N CYS A 70 20.60 -6.11 -9.12
CA CYS A 70 20.53 -6.55 -10.51
C CYS A 70 21.26 -5.61 -11.46
N ARG A 71 21.28 -4.30 -11.15
CA ARG A 71 22.04 -3.31 -11.90
C ARG A 71 23.55 -3.57 -11.78
N ASP A 72 24.04 -3.80 -10.58
CA ASP A 72 25.47 -3.94 -10.31
C ASP A 72 26.04 -5.29 -10.82
N LYS A 73 25.17 -6.27 -11.11
CA LYS A 73 25.52 -7.54 -11.77
C LYS A 73 25.65 -7.45 -13.30
N GLN A 74 25.25 -6.33 -13.89
CA GLN A 74 25.40 -6.12 -15.34
C GLN A 74 26.82 -5.56 -15.59
N PRO A 75 27.66 -6.27 -16.39
CA PRO A 75 28.98 -5.77 -16.78
C PRO A 75 28.91 -4.55 -17.71
#